data_AF-A0A2W4TMA4-F1
#
_entry.id   AF-A0A2W4TMA4-F1
#
_cell.length_a   1.000
_cell.length_b   1.000
_cell.length_c   1.000
_cell.angle_alpha   90.00
_cell.angle_beta   90.00
_cell.angle_gamma   90.00
#
_symmetry.space_group_name_H-M   'P 1'
#
loop_
_entity.id
_entity.type
_entity.pdbx_description
1 polymer ?
#
loop_
_entity_poly.entity_id
_entity_poly.type
_entity_poly.pdbx_seq_one_letter_code
_entity_poly.pdbx_strand_id
1 'polypeptide(L)'
;PYQWGRYRGLADMMKQPPLEQHLMDNVFFDTCVYHQPGVDLLTEVINTPNILFGSEMVGAVRGIDPRTGQYFDDTKRYIDNALITDAQRHAIFEGNARRVFPRLDAKLKERGL
;
A
#
# COMPACT_ATOMS: atom_id res chain seq x y z
N PRO A 1 9.10 -2.12 0.97
CA PRO A 1 8.81 -3.09 2.07
C PRO A 1 9.89 -4.16 2.29
N TYR A 2 10.30 -4.92 1.27
CA TYR A 2 11.24 -6.04 1.45
C TYR A 2 12.61 -5.65 2.07
N GLN A 3 13.11 -4.45 1.75
CA GLN A 3 14.37 -3.92 2.27
C GLN A 3 14.19 -3.00 3.49
N TRP A 4 13.02 -3.02 4.15
CA TRP A 4 12.70 -2.08 5.23
C TRP A 4 13.73 -2.11 6.38
N GLY A 5 14.15 -3.31 6.79
CA GLY A 5 15.19 -3.48 7.80
C GLY A 5 16.53 -2.85 7.40
N ARG A 6 16.94 -2.95 6.13
CA ARG A 6 18.16 -2.32 5.62
C ARG A 6 18.09 -0.80 5.72
N TYR A 7 16.96 -0.19 5.34
CA TYR A 7 16.81 1.26 5.45
C TYR A 7 16.82 1.74 6.89
N ARG A 8 16.18 1.00 7.82
CA ARG A 8 16.25 1.32 9.26
C ARG A 8 17.69 1.25 9.77
N GLY A 9 18.45 0.22 9.39
CA GLY A 9 19.86 0.09 9.74
C GLY A 9 20.74 1.19 9.14
N LEU A 10 20.47 1.65 7.92
CA LEU A 10 21.17 2.79 7.33
C LEU A 10 20.87 4.10 8.07
N ALA A 11 19.61 4.36 8.43
CA ALA A 11 19.24 5.54 9.21
C ALA A 11 19.97 5.57 10.56
N ASP A 12 20.01 4.43 11.26
CA ASP A 12 20.75 4.26 12.51
C ASP A 12 22.27 4.50 12.33
N MET A 13 22.89 3.82 11.37
CA MET A 13 24.32 3.98 11.05
C MET A 13 24.69 5.43 10.72
N MET A 14 23.79 6.14 10.03
CA MET A 14 23.96 7.54 9.63
C MET A 14 23.49 8.55 10.71
N LYS A 15 23.09 8.07 11.89
CA LYS A 15 22.54 8.88 13.00
C LYS A 15 21.39 9.80 12.57
N GLN A 16 20.57 9.33 11.64
CA GLN A 16 19.35 10.01 11.20
C GLN A 16 18.19 9.68 12.14
N PRO A 17 17.13 10.50 12.19
CA PRO A 17 15.92 10.13 12.92
C PRO A 17 15.29 8.85 12.35
N PRO A 18 14.45 8.15 13.12
CA PRO A 18 13.74 6.96 12.64
C PRO A 18 12.96 7.23 11.35
N LEU A 19 12.95 6.28 10.42
CA LEU A 19 12.28 6.44 9.12
C LEU A 19 10.81 6.82 9.27
N GLU A 20 10.16 6.23 10.28
CA GLU A 20 8.76 6.46 10.63
C GLU A 20 8.48 7.93 10.93
N GLN A 21 9.45 8.67 11.47
CA GLN A 21 9.31 10.09 11.82
C GLN A 21 9.91 11.02 10.77
N HIS A 22 10.87 10.54 10.00
CA HIS A 22 11.63 11.40 9.08
C HIS A 22 11.08 11.38 7.66
N LEU A 23 10.65 10.20 7.19
CA LEU A 23 10.33 9.96 5.78
C LEU A 23 8.85 9.67 5.56
N MET A 24 8.22 8.98 6.51
CA MET A 24 6.89 8.41 6.34
C MET A 24 5.75 9.43 6.46
N ASP A 25 6.03 10.70 6.71
CA ASP A 25 5.01 11.74 6.50
C ASP A 25 4.84 12.11 5.01
N ASN A 26 5.83 11.75 4.18
CA ASN A 26 5.94 12.23 2.80
C ASN A 26 6.04 11.11 1.76
N VAL A 27 6.33 9.87 2.18
CA VAL A 27 6.50 8.72 1.29
C VAL A 27 5.39 7.71 1.46
N PHE A 28 4.90 7.21 0.33
CA PHE A 28 3.79 6.28 0.25
C PHE A 28 4.13 5.11 -0.68
N PHE A 29 3.50 3.97 -0.45
CA PHE A 29 3.64 2.75 -1.22
C PHE A 29 2.28 2.34 -1.77
N ASP A 30 2.24 1.92 -3.03
CA ASP A 30 1.05 1.29 -3.57
C ASP A 30 0.97 -0.21 -3.19
N THR A 31 -0.15 -0.84 -3.51
CA THR A 31 -0.36 -2.28 -3.32
C THR A 31 -0.11 -3.09 -4.59
N CYS A 32 0.70 -2.59 -5.54
CA CYS A 32 1.03 -3.29 -6.80
C CYS A 32 2.04 -4.44 -6.54
N VAL A 33 1.64 -5.37 -5.68
CA VAL A 33 2.41 -6.53 -5.23
C VAL A 33 1.59 -7.78 -5.53
N TYR A 34 2.04 -8.56 -6.52
CA TYR A 34 1.21 -9.57 -7.20
C TYR A 34 1.18 -10.95 -6.54
N HIS A 35 1.15 -11.00 -5.21
CA HIS A 35 0.90 -12.23 -4.45
C HIS A 35 0.59 -11.93 -2.97
N GLN A 36 -0.15 -12.83 -2.32
CA GLN A 36 -0.56 -12.67 -0.92
C GLN A 36 0.63 -12.43 0.03
N PRO A 37 1.71 -13.24 0.02
CA PRO A 37 2.79 -13.07 1.02
C PRO A 37 3.50 -11.71 0.94
N GLY A 38 3.57 -11.12 -0.26
CA GLY A 38 4.16 -9.80 -0.44
C GLY A 38 3.27 -8.68 0.10
N VAL A 39 1.95 -8.80 -0.06
CA VAL A 39 0.98 -7.85 0.52
C VAL A 39 0.91 -8.00 2.03
N ASP A 40 0.98 -9.23 2.55
CA ASP A 40 1.04 -9.49 3.99
C ASP A 40 2.25 -8.77 4.60
N LEU A 41 3.45 -8.97 4.03
CA LEU A 41 4.66 -8.26 4.47
C LEU A 41 4.51 -6.74 4.38
N LEU A 42 3.93 -6.22 3.29
CA LEU A 42 3.68 -4.79 3.14
C LEU A 42 2.84 -4.24 4.30
N THR A 43 1.71 -4.89 4.60
CA THR A 43 0.79 -4.46 5.66
C THR A 43 1.30 -4.69 7.08
N GLU A 44 2.25 -5.61 7.27
CA GLU A 44 2.89 -5.87 8.55
C GLU A 44 3.95 -4.80 8.90
N VAL A 45 4.80 -4.42 7.94
CA VAL A 45 5.99 -3.59 8.23
C VAL A 45 5.81 -2.11 7.92
N ILE A 46 4.81 -1.74 7.12
CA ILE A 46 4.52 -0.36 6.75
C ILE A 46 3.24 0.09 7.45
N ASN A 47 3.29 1.27 8.07
CA ASN A 47 2.13 1.86 8.73
C ASN A 47 0.99 2.08 7.72
N THR A 48 -0.24 1.74 8.11
CA THR A 48 -1.42 1.84 7.22
C THR A 48 -1.58 3.20 6.52
N PRO A 49 -1.33 4.37 7.15
CA PRO A 49 -1.41 5.66 6.46
C PRO A 49 -0.49 5.81 5.24
N ASN A 50 0.52 4.96 5.10
CA ASN A 50 1.49 5.00 4.01
C ASN A 50 1.17 4.07 2.85
N ILE A 51 0.06 3.33 2.93
CA ILE A 51 -0.32 2.33 1.93
C ILE A 51 -1.53 2.83 1.15
N LEU A 52 -1.43 2.88 -0.18
CA LEU A 52 -2.53 3.23 -1.08
C LEU A 52 -2.86 2.03 -1.95
N PHE A 53 -4.15 1.76 -2.13
CA PHE A 53 -4.55 0.73 -3.07
C PHE A 53 -4.14 1.08 -4.51
N GLY A 54 -3.58 0.08 -5.19
CA GLY A 54 -3.19 0.10 -6.59
C GLY A 54 -3.08 -1.32 -7.14
N SER A 55 -3.40 -1.49 -8.41
CA SER A 55 -3.33 -2.79 -9.08
C SER A 55 -2.54 -2.79 -10.38
N GLU A 56 -2.36 -1.61 -11.01
CA GLU A 56 -1.72 -1.46 -12.32
C GLU A 56 -2.31 -2.41 -13.39
N MET A 57 -3.64 -2.66 -13.34
CA MET A 57 -4.28 -3.65 -14.19
C MET A 57 -4.04 -3.40 -15.69
N VAL A 58 -3.92 -4.48 -16.46
CA VAL A 58 -3.61 -4.42 -17.91
C VAL A 58 -2.22 -3.82 -18.18
N GLY A 59 -1.35 -3.80 -17.16
CA GLY A 59 0.04 -3.38 -17.24
C GLY A 59 0.97 -4.52 -17.66
N ALA A 60 2.04 -4.70 -16.87
CA ALA A 60 3.15 -5.60 -17.16
C ALA A 60 2.77 -7.10 -17.08
N VAL A 61 1.92 -7.48 -16.12
CA VAL A 61 1.52 -8.88 -15.90
C VAL A 61 0.01 -8.99 -16.07
N ARG A 62 -0.41 -9.65 -17.15
CA ARG A 62 -1.84 -9.84 -17.51
C ARG A 62 -2.30 -11.29 -17.35
N GLY A 63 -1.42 -12.15 -16.84
CA GLY A 63 -1.63 -13.58 -16.75
C GLY A 63 -2.47 -13.96 -15.54
N ILE A 64 -3.08 -15.14 -15.64
CA ILE A 64 -3.68 -15.83 -14.51
C ILE A 64 -2.58 -16.63 -13.80
N ASP A 65 -2.48 -16.50 -12.48
CA ASP A 65 -1.65 -17.35 -11.65
C ASP A 65 -2.22 -18.78 -11.64
N PRO A 66 -1.49 -19.77 -12.18
CA PRO A 66 -1.97 -21.15 -12.24
C PRO A 66 -2.17 -21.80 -10.86
N ARG A 67 -1.62 -21.22 -9.79
CA ARG A 67 -1.76 -21.75 -8.42
C ARG A 67 -3.06 -21.33 -7.76
N THR A 68 -3.59 -20.17 -8.13
CA THR A 68 -4.80 -19.59 -7.52
C THR A 68 -5.98 -19.57 -8.48
N GLY A 69 -5.74 -19.66 -9.79
CA GLY A 69 -6.75 -19.52 -10.83
C GLY A 69 -7.24 -18.07 -10.99
N GLN A 70 -6.44 -17.10 -10.56
CA GLN A 70 -6.81 -15.68 -10.50
C GLN A 70 -5.76 -14.82 -11.18
N TYR A 71 -6.13 -13.62 -11.62
CA TYR A 71 -5.16 -12.69 -12.19
C TYR A 71 -4.14 -12.25 -11.15
N PHE A 72 -2.88 -12.19 -11.55
CA PHE A 72 -1.78 -11.70 -10.71
C PHE A 72 -2.04 -10.25 -10.24
N ASP A 73 -2.54 -9.41 -11.15
CA ASP A 73 -2.81 -7.98 -10.96
C ASP A 73 -4.19 -7.69 -10.35
N ASP A 74 -4.96 -8.71 -9.95
CA ASP A 74 -6.18 -8.53 -9.13
C ASP A 74 -5.81 -8.33 -7.65
N THR A 75 -5.12 -7.21 -7.37
CA THR A 75 -4.52 -6.94 -6.06
C THR A 75 -5.55 -6.68 -4.95
N LYS A 76 -6.81 -6.38 -5.32
CA LYS A 76 -7.89 -6.20 -4.34
C LYS A 76 -8.05 -7.45 -3.49
N ARG A 77 -7.93 -8.64 -4.10
CA ARG A 77 -8.02 -9.93 -3.42
C ARG A 77 -7.02 -10.04 -2.27
N TYR A 78 -5.81 -9.54 -2.46
CA TYR A 78 -4.78 -9.64 -1.44
C TYR A 78 -5.06 -8.73 -0.25
N ILE A 79 -5.61 -7.52 -0.49
CA ILE A 79 -6.02 -6.60 0.57
C ILE A 79 -7.28 -7.08 1.31
N ASP A 80 -8.22 -7.69 0.59
CA ASP A 80 -9.40 -8.31 1.21
C ASP A 80 -9.00 -9.44 2.18
N ASN A 81 -7.98 -10.23 1.83
CA ASN A 81 -7.49 -11.36 2.64
C ASN A 81 -6.43 -10.98 3.69
N ALA A 82 -5.90 -9.75 3.66
CA ALA A 82 -4.87 -9.32 4.60
C ALA A 82 -5.40 -9.24 6.04
N LEU A 83 -4.53 -9.50 7.01
CA LEU A 83 -4.83 -9.46 8.46
C LEU A 83 -4.90 -8.01 8.98
N ILE A 84 -5.85 -7.24 8.46
CA ILE A 84 -6.08 -5.83 8.79
C ILE A 84 -7.54 -5.59 9.21
N THR A 85 -7.74 -4.57 10.04
CA THR A 85 -9.08 -4.14 10.46
C THR A 85 -9.86 -3.49 9.31
N ASP A 86 -11.19 -3.40 9.45
CA ASP A 86 -12.05 -2.74 8.46
C ASP A 86 -11.70 -1.26 8.29
N ALA A 87 -11.33 -0.58 9.37
CA ALA A 87 -10.85 0.80 9.32
C ALA A 87 -9.56 0.94 8.51
N GLN A 88 -8.60 0.03 8.70
CA GLN A 88 -7.36 0.01 7.92
C GLN A 88 -7.63 -0.30 6.45
N ARG A 89 -8.53 -1.25 6.16
CA ARG A 89 -8.93 -1.61 4.81
C ARG A 89 -9.59 -0.43 4.09
N HIS A 90 -10.48 0.30 4.76
CA HIS A 90 -11.08 1.53 4.23
C HIS A 90 -10.02 2.62 3.98
N ALA A 91 -9.05 2.78 4.90
CA ALA A 91 -7.96 3.73 4.70
C ALA A 91 -7.13 3.38 3.45
N ILE A 92 -6.78 2.11 3.23
CA ILE A 92 -6.01 1.67 2.07
C ILE A 92 -6.80 1.86 0.76
N PHE A 93 -8.09 1.50 0.74
CA PHE A 93 -8.91 1.61 -0.47
C PHE A 93 -9.27 3.05 -0.84
N GLU A 94 -9.44 3.94 0.13
CA GLU A 94 -9.96 5.28 -0.14
C GLU A 94 -9.32 6.37 0.73
N GLY A 95 -9.36 6.21 2.06
CA GLY A 95 -9.06 7.30 3.00
C GLY A 95 -7.66 7.92 2.79
N ASN A 96 -6.65 7.08 2.58
CA ASN A 96 -5.28 7.52 2.30
C ASN A 96 -5.17 8.23 0.95
N ALA A 97 -5.80 7.69 -0.10
CA ALA A 97 -5.77 8.30 -1.42
C ALA A 97 -6.43 9.70 -1.41
N ARG A 98 -7.56 9.87 -0.72
CA ARG A 98 -8.20 11.18 -0.56
C ARG A 98 -7.30 12.18 0.17
N ARG A 99 -6.58 11.75 1.20
CA ARG A 99 -5.60 12.60 1.92
C ARG A 99 -4.39 12.97 1.06
N VAL A 100 -3.83 12.01 0.31
CA VAL A 100 -2.62 12.22 -0.52
C VAL A 100 -2.94 13.02 -1.79
N PHE A 101 -4.14 12.86 -2.35
CA PHE A 101 -4.61 13.59 -3.53
C PHE A 101 -5.73 14.57 -3.15
N PRO A 102 -5.45 15.71 -2.51
CA PRO A 102 -6.48 16.62 -2.00
C PRO A 102 -7.40 17.18 -3.09
N ARG A 103 -6.90 17.28 -4.34
CA ARG A 103 -7.72 17.66 -5.50
C ARG A 103 -8.76 16.61 -5.88
N LEU A 104 -8.48 15.32 -5.66
CA LEU A 104 -9.44 14.24 -5.85
C LEU A 104 -10.51 14.29 -4.75
N ASP A 105 -10.08 14.45 -3.49
CA ASP A 105 -10.99 14.56 -2.35
C ASP A 105 -12.01 15.70 -2.52
N ALA A 106 -11.56 16.89 -2.92
CA ALA A 106 -12.44 18.02 -3.18
C ALA A 106 -13.52 17.68 -4.23
N LYS A 107 -13.13 17.05 -5.34
CA LYS A 107 -14.07 16.63 -6.41
C LYS A 107 -15.05 15.55 -5.96
N LEU A 108 -14.65 14.66 -5.05
CA LEU A 108 -15.57 13.65 -4.49
C LEU A 108 -16.59 14.29 -3.55
N LYS A 109 -16.15 15.21 -2.68
CA LYS A 109 -17.03 15.97 -1.78
C LYS A 109 -18.07 16.80 -2.55
N GLU A 110 -17.67 17.45 -3.64
CA GLU A 110 -18.58 18.18 -4.54
C GLU A 110 -19.69 17.29 -5.12
N ARG A 111 -19.45 15.97 -5.22
CA ARG A 111 -20.42 14.97 -5.68
C ARG A 111 -21.23 14.33 -4.55
N GLY A 112 -21.02 14.74 -3.29
CA GLY A 112 -21.69 14.15 -2.12
C GLY A 112 -21.13 12.78 -1.71
N LEU A 113 -19.87 12.49 -2.06
CA LEU A 113 -19.14 11.25 -1.74
C LEU A 113 -18.04 11.50 -0.70
#